data_AF-A0A653BHH1-F1
#
_entry.id   AF-A0A653BHH1-F1
#
_cell.length_a   1.000
_cell.length_b   1.000
_cell.length_c   1.000
_cell.angle_alpha   90.00
_cell.angle_beta   90.00
_cell.angle_gamma   90.00
#
_symmetry.space_group_name_H-M   'P 1'
#
loop_
_entity.id
_entity.type
_entity.pdbx_description
1 polymer ?
#
loop_
_entity_poly.entity_id
_entity_poly.type
_entity_poly.pdbx_seq_one_letter_code
_entity_poly.pdbx_strand_id
1 'polypeptide(L)'
;MDHYADFASILSSCEDVVSAEIPSYLKEISRTVQEHGLAEEFCRLQPDKSIEWLEEKCPEAYKQLINFLKKHGHRNLGEFEVIEKSWAEDPTQLIPMLQANARNDKRAQNAKMTVDEIVRNLKSPKSRITRYIVRYLINKIRVAVGVREQSKAEFIRTINKIRLGYRALAEQMVHHGILPSADLIYHLTFYELGEIINERNPVLIARAVRRQKLYPKWKHLRFPELIYGLPVPEDADDRKIAVFTDSDQVCKGTPVCTGIVRGRACVINSLDEIGQLQTGDILITYSTDIGWSPYFPMLSGLVTELGGLVSHGAVVAREYGLPCIVGVKDATCCFKTGDFVILNGHIGQIGKG
;
A
#
# COMPACT_ATOMS: atom_id res chain seq x y z
N MET A 1 25.39 -4.48 -2.15
CA MET A 1 24.19 -5.29 -1.84
C MET A 1 24.14 -5.75 -0.41
N ASP A 2 25.23 -6.24 0.18
CA ASP A 2 25.23 -6.70 1.59
C ASP A 2 24.75 -5.64 2.60
N HIS A 3 25.14 -4.37 2.42
CA HIS A 3 24.66 -3.27 3.27
C HIS A 3 23.14 -3.09 3.28
N TYR A 4 22.45 -3.33 2.15
CA TYR A 4 20.99 -3.20 2.07
C TYR A 4 20.29 -4.34 2.80
N ALA A 5 20.81 -5.57 2.68
CA ALA A 5 20.32 -6.72 3.43
C ALA A 5 20.54 -6.55 4.95
N ASP A 6 21.70 -6.01 5.34
CA ASP A 6 22.02 -5.70 6.74
C ASP A 6 21.09 -4.62 7.31
N PHE A 7 20.84 -3.56 6.55
CA PHE A 7 19.93 -2.49 6.94
C PHE A 7 18.48 -3.01 7.07
N ALA A 8 18.03 -3.85 6.15
CA ALA A 8 16.74 -4.52 6.25
C ALA A 8 16.62 -5.36 7.53
N SER A 9 17.66 -6.13 7.88
CA SER A 9 17.70 -6.94 9.11
C SER A 9 17.59 -6.07 10.37
N ILE A 10 18.28 -4.93 10.41
CA ILE A 10 18.18 -3.95 11.52
C ILE A 10 16.73 -3.46 11.71
N LEU A 11 16.03 -3.21 10.61
CA LEU A 11 14.66 -2.68 10.59
C LEU A 11 13.55 -3.75 10.71
N SER A 12 13.89 -5.03 10.84
CA SER A 12 12.91 -6.14 10.86
C SER A 12 12.07 -6.21 12.15
N SER A 13 12.44 -5.49 13.21
CA SER A 13 11.73 -5.52 14.50
C SER A 13 11.58 -4.11 15.09
N CYS A 14 11.08 -3.18 14.27
CA CYS A 14 10.61 -1.89 14.78
C CYS A 14 9.34 -2.11 15.60
N GLU A 15 9.28 -1.53 16.78
CA GLU A 15 8.07 -1.48 17.61
C GLU A 15 7.39 -0.12 17.40
N ASP A 16 6.11 -0.02 17.76
CA ASP A 16 5.32 1.22 17.66
C ASP A 16 5.18 1.80 16.24
N VAL A 17 5.11 0.93 15.24
CA VAL A 17 4.84 1.31 13.85
C VAL A 17 3.32 1.32 13.62
N VAL A 18 2.70 2.50 13.60
CA VAL A 18 1.24 2.66 13.43
C VAL A 18 0.69 1.90 12.22
N SER A 19 1.42 1.92 11.10
CA SER A 19 1.00 1.24 9.88
C SER A 19 1.02 -0.29 10.01
N ALA A 20 1.84 -0.85 10.92
CA ALA A 20 1.93 -2.27 11.22
C ALA A 20 0.78 -2.77 12.12
N GLU A 21 0.12 -1.87 12.86
CA GLU A 21 -1.04 -2.22 13.68
C GLU A 21 -2.22 -2.66 12.80
N ILE A 22 -2.45 -1.97 11.67
CA ILE A 22 -3.61 -2.18 10.79
C ILE A 22 -3.73 -3.65 10.33
N PRO A 23 -2.68 -4.28 9.75
CA PRO A 23 -2.74 -5.70 9.42
C PRO A 23 -3.09 -6.60 10.61
N SER A 24 -2.60 -6.27 11.81
CA SER A 24 -2.87 -7.03 13.05
C SER A 24 -4.35 -6.93 13.46
N TYR A 25 -4.94 -5.73 13.41
CA TYR A 25 -6.38 -5.54 13.67
C TYR A 25 -7.25 -6.29 12.67
N LEU A 26 -6.93 -6.18 11.37
CA LEU A 26 -7.71 -6.85 10.32
C LEU A 26 -7.63 -8.38 10.45
N LYS A 27 -6.46 -8.89 10.86
CA LYS A 27 -6.28 -10.31 11.17
C LYS A 27 -7.09 -10.73 12.38
N GLU A 28 -7.14 -9.93 13.44
CA GLU A 28 -7.93 -10.23 14.64
C GLU A 28 -9.44 -10.27 14.36
N ILE A 29 -9.97 -9.30 13.60
CA ILE A 29 -11.37 -9.30 13.15
C ILE A 29 -11.68 -10.58 12.37
N SER A 30 -10.82 -10.92 11.41
CA SER A 30 -11.01 -12.09 10.55
C SER A 30 -10.89 -13.41 11.34
N ARG A 31 -10.00 -13.46 12.32
CA ARG A 31 -9.86 -14.60 13.24
C ARG A 31 -11.13 -14.79 14.07
N THR A 32 -11.72 -13.71 14.58
CA THR A 32 -12.98 -13.79 15.33
C THR A 32 -14.07 -14.43 14.46
N VAL A 33 -14.17 -14.04 13.17
CA VAL A 33 -15.12 -14.66 12.23
C VAL A 33 -14.81 -16.15 11.99
N GLN A 34 -13.53 -16.53 11.89
CA GLN A 34 -13.10 -17.93 11.75
C GLN A 34 -13.43 -18.77 13.00
N GLU A 35 -13.16 -18.26 14.20
CA GLU A 35 -13.41 -18.95 15.48
C GLU A 35 -14.90 -19.22 15.70
N HIS A 36 -15.79 -18.38 15.13
CA HIS A 36 -17.24 -18.60 15.14
C HIS A 36 -17.73 -19.55 14.02
N GLY A 37 -16.82 -20.05 13.17
CA GLY A 37 -17.17 -20.94 12.05
C GLY A 37 -17.89 -20.25 10.89
N LEU A 38 -17.84 -18.91 10.82
CA LEU A 38 -18.62 -18.12 9.84
C LEU A 38 -17.80 -17.66 8.63
N ALA A 39 -16.52 -18.06 8.53
CA ALA A 39 -15.60 -17.55 7.51
C ALA A 39 -16.07 -17.84 6.07
N GLU A 40 -16.62 -19.04 5.81
CA GLU A 40 -17.07 -19.41 4.48
C GLU A 40 -18.29 -18.60 4.03
N GLU A 41 -19.25 -18.37 4.93
CA GLU A 41 -20.41 -17.52 4.67
C GLU A 41 -19.97 -16.08 4.42
N PHE A 42 -19.14 -15.52 5.31
CA PHE A 42 -18.62 -14.17 5.19
C PHE A 42 -17.89 -13.92 3.87
N CYS A 43 -17.09 -14.90 3.42
CA CYS A 43 -16.29 -14.81 2.19
C CYS A 43 -17.10 -14.86 0.89
N ARG A 44 -18.39 -15.23 0.95
CA ARG A 44 -19.30 -15.27 -0.20
C ARG A 44 -20.16 -14.00 -0.32
N LEU A 45 -20.17 -13.17 0.72
CA LEU A 45 -20.96 -11.94 0.73
C LEU A 45 -20.34 -10.86 -0.15
N GLN A 46 -21.20 -10.02 -0.71
CA GLN A 46 -20.78 -8.78 -1.34
C GLN A 46 -20.37 -7.75 -0.27
N PRO A 47 -19.38 -6.88 -0.54
CA PRO A 47 -18.91 -5.87 0.41
C PRO A 47 -20.03 -5.06 1.08
N ASP A 48 -21.01 -4.60 0.30
CA ASP A 48 -22.10 -3.74 0.78
C ASP A 48 -23.00 -4.40 1.84
N LYS A 49 -23.11 -5.73 1.83
CA LYS A 49 -23.94 -6.49 2.79
C LYS A 49 -23.15 -7.03 3.98
N SER A 50 -21.82 -6.97 3.90
CA SER A 50 -20.95 -7.67 4.85
C SER A 50 -20.89 -6.99 6.20
N ILE A 51 -21.09 -5.66 6.26
CA ILE A 51 -21.07 -4.90 7.52
C ILE A 51 -22.33 -5.21 8.34
N GLU A 52 -23.51 -5.11 7.72
CA GLU A 52 -24.79 -5.46 8.36
C GLU A 52 -24.79 -6.93 8.81
N TRP A 53 -24.27 -7.83 7.97
CA TRP A 53 -24.13 -9.23 8.33
C TRP A 53 -23.19 -9.44 9.53
N LEU A 54 -22.07 -8.70 9.63
CA LEU A 54 -21.18 -8.78 10.80
C LEU A 54 -21.92 -8.33 12.06
N GLU A 55 -22.72 -7.27 11.98
CA GLU A 55 -23.52 -6.77 13.11
C GLU A 55 -24.51 -7.82 13.61
N GLU A 56 -25.20 -8.52 12.70
CA GLU A 56 -26.20 -9.53 13.04
C GLU A 56 -25.62 -10.88 13.46
N LYS A 57 -24.59 -11.37 12.75
CA LYS A 57 -24.10 -12.75 12.85
C LYS A 57 -22.81 -12.89 13.64
N CYS A 58 -21.99 -11.85 13.70
CA CYS A 58 -20.74 -11.86 14.48
C CYS A 58 -20.53 -10.52 15.22
N PRO A 59 -21.37 -10.19 16.22
CA PRO A 59 -21.32 -8.88 16.91
C PRO A 59 -19.96 -8.54 17.51
N GLU A 60 -19.19 -9.54 17.91
CA GLU A 60 -17.83 -9.35 18.44
C GLU A 60 -16.86 -8.85 17.35
N ALA A 61 -16.89 -9.47 16.16
CA ALA A 61 -16.09 -9.00 15.02
C ALA A 61 -16.56 -7.61 14.54
N TYR A 62 -17.87 -7.35 14.56
CA TYR A 62 -18.41 -6.02 14.28
C TYR A 62 -17.91 -4.97 15.26
N LYS A 63 -17.94 -5.25 16.57
CA LYS A 63 -17.40 -4.36 17.60
C LYS A 63 -15.91 -4.08 17.40
N GLN A 64 -15.12 -5.09 17.02
CA GLN A 64 -13.72 -4.92 16.67
C GLN A 64 -13.54 -4.02 15.43
N LEU A 65 -14.38 -4.19 14.39
CA LEU A 65 -14.40 -3.32 13.22
C LEU A 65 -14.71 -1.87 13.59
N ILE A 66 -15.72 -1.62 14.44
CA ILE A 66 -16.06 -0.26 14.89
C ILE A 66 -14.90 0.36 15.67
N ASN A 67 -14.22 -0.40 16.54
CA ASN A 67 -13.04 0.08 17.25
C ASN A 67 -11.88 0.40 16.29
N PHE A 68 -11.68 -0.43 15.28
CA PHE A 68 -10.72 -0.18 14.21
C PHE A 68 -11.04 1.13 13.48
N LEU A 69 -12.29 1.35 13.07
CA LEU A 69 -12.72 2.56 12.38
C LEU A 69 -12.55 3.82 13.24
N LYS A 70 -12.78 3.74 14.56
CA LYS A 70 -12.51 4.85 15.47
C LYS A 70 -11.01 5.23 15.49
N LYS A 71 -10.12 4.24 15.44
CA LYS A 71 -8.66 4.47 15.53
C LYS A 71 -8.03 4.82 14.18
N HIS A 72 -8.41 4.10 13.12
CA HIS A 72 -7.78 4.10 11.80
C HIS A 72 -8.71 4.49 10.65
N GLY A 73 -9.99 4.74 10.90
CA GLY A 73 -10.98 5.06 9.86
C GLY A 73 -10.70 6.35 9.07
N HIS A 74 -9.82 7.21 9.57
CA HIS A 74 -9.35 8.41 8.85
C HIS A 74 -8.44 8.11 7.65
N ARG A 75 -7.99 6.85 7.50
CA ARG A 75 -7.13 6.40 6.39
C ARG A 75 -7.96 5.86 5.23
N ASN A 76 -7.30 5.71 4.09
CA ASN A 76 -7.82 5.07 2.88
C ASN A 76 -6.69 4.70 1.92
N LEU A 77 -7.08 4.15 0.78
CA LEU A 77 -6.25 4.08 -0.41
C LEU A 77 -6.00 5.48 -0.97
N GLY A 78 -4.75 5.78 -1.31
CA GLY A 78 -4.39 7.14 -1.72
C GLY A 78 -4.56 8.17 -0.60
N GLU A 79 -3.94 7.94 0.56
CA GLU A 79 -4.13 8.74 1.80
C GLU A 79 -4.06 10.28 1.64
N PHE A 80 -3.29 10.75 0.65
CA PHE A 80 -3.10 12.17 0.34
C PHE A 80 -4.15 12.76 -0.62
N GLU A 81 -4.89 11.92 -1.33
CA GLU A 81 -5.91 12.32 -2.29
C GLU A 81 -7.19 12.75 -1.55
N VAL A 82 -7.53 14.03 -1.65
CA VAL A 82 -8.71 14.61 -0.99
C VAL A 82 -10.01 14.08 -1.62
N ILE A 83 -9.96 13.63 -2.88
CA ILE A 83 -11.11 13.05 -3.60
C ILE A 83 -11.49 11.65 -3.11
N GLU A 84 -10.56 10.89 -2.53
CA GLU A 84 -10.82 9.52 -2.06
C GLU A 84 -11.65 9.53 -0.77
N LYS A 85 -12.48 8.50 -0.56
CA LYS A 85 -13.27 8.34 0.69
C LYS A 85 -12.43 7.67 1.76
N SER A 86 -12.53 8.14 3.00
CA SER A 86 -11.92 7.47 4.15
C SER A 86 -12.65 6.16 4.49
N TRP A 87 -11.99 5.23 5.19
CA TRP A 87 -12.64 4.00 5.66
C TRP A 87 -13.77 4.26 6.65
N ALA A 88 -13.77 5.40 7.35
CA ALA A 88 -14.88 5.83 8.19
C ALA A 88 -16.10 6.29 7.36
N GLU A 89 -15.86 6.94 6.21
CA GLU A 89 -16.93 7.32 5.26
C GLU A 89 -17.48 6.12 4.49
N ASP A 90 -16.61 5.17 4.16
CA ASP A 90 -16.96 3.97 3.40
C ASP A 90 -16.18 2.75 3.90
N PRO A 91 -16.70 2.04 4.93
CA PRO A 91 -16.03 0.87 5.48
C PRO A 91 -16.07 -0.36 4.56
N THR A 92 -16.86 -0.34 3.48
CA THR A 92 -16.98 -1.48 2.55
C THR A 92 -15.64 -1.79 1.88
N GLN A 93 -14.77 -0.78 1.74
CA GLN A 93 -13.41 -0.90 1.23
C GLN A 93 -12.53 -1.88 2.04
N LEU A 94 -12.86 -2.11 3.31
CA LEU A 94 -12.14 -3.06 4.18
C LEU A 94 -12.64 -4.49 4.04
N ILE A 95 -13.80 -4.72 3.42
CA ILE A 95 -14.38 -6.07 3.36
C ILE A 95 -13.52 -7.03 2.53
N PRO A 96 -13.04 -6.68 1.32
CA PRO A 96 -12.16 -7.56 0.56
C PRO A 96 -10.91 -7.97 1.36
N MET A 97 -10.37 -7.03 2.14
CA MET A 97 -9.23 -7.24 3.03
C MET A 97 -9.55 -8.23 4.16
N LEU A 98 -10.70 -8.08 4.82
CA LEU A 98 -11.15 -8.99 5.87
C LEU A 98 -11.46 -10.39 5.32
N GLN A 99 -12.11 -10.48 4.15
CA GLN A 99 -12.41 -11.74 3.50
C GLN A 99 -11.13 -12.47 3.06
N ALA A 100 -10.14 -11.74 2.53
CA ALA A 100 -8.83 -12.30 2.20
C ALA A 100 -8.14 -12.90 3.44
N ASN A 101 -8.15 -12.18 4.57
CA ASN A 101 -7.61 -12.69 5.83
C ASN A 101 -8.41 -13.89 6.37
N ALA A 102 -9.74 -13.87 6.28
CA ALA A 102 -10.60 -14.97 6.74
C ALA A 102 -10.41 -16.26 5.92
N ARG A 103 -9.95 -16.17 4.66
CA ARG A 103 -9.59 -17.34 3.83
C ARG A 103 -8.25 -17.95 4.22
N ASN A 104 -7.35 -17.19 4.83
CA ASN A 104 -5.99 -17.64 5.11
C ASN A 104 -5.80 -17.98 6.59
N ASP A 105 -5.72 -19.27 6.89
CA ASP A 105 -5.53 -19.81 8.23
C ASP A 105 -4.03 -19.91 8.64
N LYS A 106 -3.12 -19.37 7.81
CA LYS A 106 -1.68 -19.52 8.06
C LYS A 106 -1.22 -18.62 9.21
N ARG A 107 -0.82 -19.27 10.31
CA ARG A 107 -0.06 -18.72 11.43
C ARG A 107 1.37 -18.36 11.03
N ALA A 108 1.58 -17.35 10.18
CA ALA A 108 2.90 -16.75 10.03
C ALA A 108 3.13 -15.80 11.22
N GLN A 109 3.74 -16.33 12.28
CA GLN A 109 4.48 -15.53 13.25
C GLN A 109 5.95 -15.72 12.91
N ASN A 110 6.59 -14.70 12.33
CA ASN A 110 8.04 -14.71 12.30
C ASN A 110 8.56 -14.51 13.71
N ALA A 111 9.47 -15.38 14.13
CA ALA A 111 10.22 -15.18 15.35
C ALA A 111 10.98 -13.85 15.23
N LYS A 112 10.67 -12.89 16.10
CA LYS A 112 11.42 -11.64 16.20
C LYS A 112 12.86 -11.99 16.56
N MET A 113 13.81 -11.61 15.72
CA MET A 113 15.23 -11.75 16.04
C MET A 113 15.61 -10.76 17.14
N THR A 114 16.39 -11.23 18.10
CA THR A 114 16.99 -10.36 19.11
C THR A 114 18.01 -9.43 18.47
N VAL A 115 18.26 -8.26 19.09
CA VAL A 115 19.31 -7.32 18.62
C VAL A 115 20.67 -8.03 18.51
N ASP A 116 20.95 -8.98 19.40
CA ASP A 116 22.20 -9.73 19.41
C ASP A 116 22.31 -10.75 18.29
N GLU A 117 21.20 -11.33 17.84
CA GLU A 117 21.17 -12.17 16.63
C GLU A 117 21.37 -11.33 15.38
N ILE A 118 20.71 -10.18 15.29
CA ILE A 118 20.83 -9.25 14.16
C ILE A 118 22.30 -8.82 14.00
N VAL A 119 22.92 -8.31 15.07
CA VAL A 119 24.32 -7.82 15.03
C VAL A 119 25.32 -8.93 14.71
N ARG A 120 25.07 -10.16 15.15
CA ARG A 120 25.89 -11.33 14.79
C ARG A 120 25.80 -11.63 13.29
N ASN A 121 24.60 -11.58 12.73
CA ASN A 121 24.31 -11.94 11.34
C ASN A 121 24.62 -10.82 10.33
N LEU A 122 24.99 -9.60 10.78
CA LEU A 122 25.40 -8.54 9.87
C LEU A 122 26.61 -8.99 9.04
N LYS A 123 26.52 -8.84 7.72
CA LYS A 123 27.62 -9.06 6.79
C LYS A 123 28.61 -7.89 6.80
N SER A 124 28.08 -6.69 7.03
CA SER A 124 28.79 -5.43 7.14
C SER A 124 28.11 -4.56 8.20
N PRO A 125 28.83 -4.00 9.18
CA PRO A 125 30.29 -3.84 9.23
C PRO A 125 31.05 -5.07 9.78
N LYS A 126 32.30 -5.28 9.34
CA LYS A 126 33.18 -6.36 9.82
C LYS A 126 33.89 -6.04 11.14
N SER A 127 34.13 -4.76 11.44
CA SER A 127 34.82 -4.32 12.66
C SER A 127 33.99 -4.54 13.92
N ARG A 128 34.61 -5.12 14.96
CA ARG A 128 33.96 -5.33 16.27
C ARG A 128 33.51 -4.03 16.93
N ILE A 129 34.32 -2.97 16.80
CA ILE A 129 34.00 -1.64 17.34
C ILE A 129 32.76 -1.09 16.65
N THR A 130 32.70 -1.16 15.32
CA THR A 130 31.53 -0.68 14.57
C THR A 130 30.28 -1.50 14.87
N ARG A 131 30.38 -2.82 15.03
CA ARG A 131 29.25 -3.67 15.46
C ARG A 131 28.73 -3.29 16.84
N TYR A 132 29.61 -2.95 17.78
CA TYR A 132 29.21 -2.45 19.09
C TYR A 132 28.47 -1.10 19.00
N ILE A 133 28.96 -0.17 18.17
CA ILE A 133 28.26 1.10 17.89
C ILE A 133 26.90 0.83 17.26
N VAL A 134 26.82 -0.05 16.26
CA VAL A 134 25.55 -0.42 15.61
C VAL A 134 24.58 -1.01 16.62
N ARG A 135 25.02 -1.93 17.49
CA ARG A 135 24.18 -2.50 18.57
C ARG A 135 23.53 -1.41 19.42
N TYR A 136 24.29 -0.38 19.79
CA TYR A 136 23.77 0.76 20.55
C TYR A 136 22.78 1.62 19.73
N LEU A 137 23.05 1.81 18.43
CA LEU A 137 22.22 2.64 17.55
C LEU A 137 20.92 1.96 17.10
N ILE A 138 20.86 0.63 17.01
CA ILE A 138 19.68 -0.11 16.51
C ILE A 138 18.40 0.34 17.22
N ASN A 139 18.41 0.44 18.56
CA ASN A 139 17.22 0.85 19.31
C ASN A 139 16.82 2.30 18.98
N LYS A 140 17.78 3.21 18.85
CA LYS A 140 17.52 4.61 18.47
C LYS A 140 16.97 4.71 17.04
N ILE A 141 17.48 3.91 16.11
CA ILE A 141 17.01 3.83 14.73
C ILE A 141 15.54 3.36 14.70
N ARG A 142 15.21 2.31 15.45
CA ARG A 142 13.84 1.77 15.52
C ARG A 142 12.86 2.79 16.09
N VAL A 143 13.22 3.49 17.15
CA VAL A 143 12.41 4.59 17.70
C VAL A 143 12.23 5.71 16.66
N ALA A 144 13.29 6.09 15.94
CA ALA A 144 13.19 7.11 14.90
C ALA A 144 12.24 6.70 13.76
N VAL A 145 12.22 5.41 13.39
CA VAL A 145 11.27 4.87 12.41
C VAL A 145 9.83 4.96 12.92
N GLY A 146 9.59 4.58 14.18
CA GLY A 146 8.29 4.72 14.83
C GLY A 146 7.81 6.18 14.85
N VAL A 147 8.67 7.11 15.25
CA VAL A 147 8.36 8.55 15.24
C VAL A 147 8.05 9.06 13.83
N ARG A 148 8.81 8.65 12.81
CA ARG A 148 8.53 9.01 11.41
C ARG A 148 7.15 8.52 10.96
N GLU A 149 6.82 7.27 11.25
CA GLU A 149 5.52 6.68 10.92
C GLU A 149 4.38 7.37 11.67
N GLN A 150 4.58 7.73 12.94
CA GLN A 150 3.62 8.53 13.70
C GLN A 150 3.39 9.90 13.05
N SER A 151 4.46 10.60 12.68
CA SER A 151 4.35 11.90 12.00
C SER A 151 3.56 11.80 10.69
N LYS A 152 3.79 10.74 9.90
CA LYS A 152 2.97 10.46 8.71
C LYS A 152 1.50 10.26 9.11
N ALA A 153 1.22 9.44 10.12
CA ALA A 153 -0.14 9.16 10.57
C ALA A 153 -0.89 10.43 11.01
N GLU A 154 -0.25 11.32 11.78
CA GLU A 154 -0.85 12.61 12.17
C GLU A 154 -1.10 13.53 10.97
N PHE A 155 -0.20 13.50 9.99
CA PHE A 155 -0.41 14.25 8.75
C PHE A 155 -1.62 13.74 7.98
N ILE A 156 -1.80 12.41 7.87
CA ILE A 156 -3.00 11.84 7.23
C ILE A 156 -4.28 12.17 8.00
N ARG A 157 -4.26 12.22 9.34
CA ARG A 157 -5.41 12.73 10.12
C ARG A 157 -5.75 14.17 9.77
N THR A 158 -4.75 15.00 9.50
CA THR A 158 -4.94 16.39 9.08
C THR A 158 -5.55 16.46 7.67
N ILE A 159 -5.03 15.68 6.72
CA ILE A 159 -5.62 15.55 5.38
C ILE A 159 -7.08 15.09 5.46
N ASN A 160 -7.42 14.16 6.37
CA ASN A 160 -8.80 13.72 6.54
C ASN A 160 -9.73 14.84 7.02
N LYS A 161 -9.27 15.74 7.88
CA LYS A 161 -10.06 16.93 8.26
C LYS A 161 -10.30 17.85 7.07
N ILE A 162 -9.30 18.03 6.21
CA ILE A 162 -9.44 18.81 4.97
C ILE A 162 -10.46 18.13 4.04
N ARG A 163 -10.37 16.81 3.86
CA ARG A 163 -11.32 16.01 3.08
C ARG A 163 -12.76 16.22 3.54
N LEU A 164 -13.03 16.06 4.82
CA LEU A 164 -14.36 16.29 5.39
C LEU A 164 -14.83 17.74 5.19
N GLY A 165 -13.93 18.71 5.32
CA GLY A 165 -14.22 20.11 5.01
C GLY A 165 -14.61 20.34 3.55
N TYR A 166 -13.90 19.72 2.61
CA TYR A 166 -14.23 19.79 1.18
C TYR A 166 -15.57 19.11 0.87
N ARG A 167 -15.89 17.96 1.50
CA ARG A 167 -17.20 17.30 1.35
C ARG A 167 -18.34 18.20 1.79
N ALA A 168 -18.24 18.75 3.00
CA ALA A 168 -19.24 19.66 3.53
C ALA A 168 -19.38 20.92 2.66
N LEU A 169 -18.26 21.50 2.21
CA LEU A 169 -18.29 22.65 1.29
C LEU A 169 -18.99 22.29 -0.04
N ALA A 170 -18.68 21.13 -0.61
CA ALA A 170 -19.28 20.69 -1.86
C ALA A 170 -20.80 20.53 -1.77
N GLU A 171 -21.30 19.92 -0.70
CA GLU A 171 -22.73 19.80 -0.41
C GLU A 171 -23.40 21.18 -0.30
N GLN A 172 -22.78 22.11 0.42
CA GLN A 172 -23.29 23.47 0.54
C GLN A 172 -23.30 24.21 -0.81
N MET A 173 -22.26 24.06 -1.62
CA MET A 173 -22.19 24.69 -2.95
C MET A 173 -23.25 24.14 -3.90
N VAL A 174 -23.56 22.85 -3.83
CA VAL A 174 -24.67 22.25 -4.61
C VAL A 174 -26.01 22.77 -4.11
N HIS A 175 -26.22 22.81 -2.79
CA HIS A 175 -27.45 23.33 -2.19
C HIS A 175 -27.74 24.78 -2.61
N HIS A 176 -26.70 25.62 -2.72
CA HIS A 176 -26.82 27.02 -3.16
C HIS A 176 -26.82 27.21 -4.69
N GLY A 177 -26.83 26.11 -5.46
CA GLY A 177 -26.83 26.13 -6.93
C GLY A 177 -25.54 26.68 -7.55
N ILE A 178 -24.42 26.66 -6.83
CA ILE A 178 -23.11 27.11 -7.31
C ILE A 178 -22.47 25.99 -8.15
N LEU A 179 -22.53 24.74 -7.67
CA LEU A 179 -22.05 23.57 -8.40
C LEU A 179 -23.23 22.68 -8.81
N PRO A 180 -23.15 22.01 -9.99
CA PRO A 180 -24.16 21.04 -10.42
C PRO A 180 -24.04 19.70 -9.69
N SER A 181 -22.86 19.36 -9.15
CA SER A 181 -22.61 18.15 -8.37
C SER A 181 -21.46 18.35 -7.39
N ALA A 182 -21.46 17.59 -6.28
CA ALA A 182 -20.47 17.72 -5.23
C ALA A 182 -19.06 17.34 -5.71
N ASP A 183 -18.95 16.30 -6.56
CA ASP A 183 -17.67 15.80 -7.06
C ASP A 183 -16.90 16.81 -7.93
N LEU A 184 -17.61 17.81 -8.46
CA LEU A 184 -16.98 18.82 -9.32
C LEU A 184 -15.97 19.69 -8.55
N ILE A 185 -16.11 19.78 -7.22
CA ILE A 185 -15.22 20.56 -6.36
C ILE A 185 -13.76 20.14 -6.50
N TYR A 186 -13.48 18.85 -6.72
CA TYR A 186 -12.13 18.29 -6.80
C TYR A 186 -11.42 18.60 -8.12
N HIS A 187 -12.13 19.17 -9.07
CA HIS A 187 -11.62 19.56 -10.37
C HIS A 187 -11.43 21.09 -10.50
N LEU A 188 -11.60 21.80 -9.39
CA LEU A 188 -11.28 23.21 -9.22
C LEU A 188 -9.99 23.34 -8.39
N THR A 189 -9.15 24.29 -8.75
CA THR A 189 -8.01 24.66 -7.89
C THR A 189 -8.50 25.44 -6.67
N PHE A 190 -7.69 25.53 -5.62
CA PHE A 190 -8.04 26.29 -4.42
C PHE A 190 -8.40 27.76 -4.73
N TYR A 191 -7.70 28.39 -5.68
CA TYR A 191 -7.98 29.77 -6.09
C TYR A 191 -9.29 29.89 -6.88
N GLU A 192 -9.56 28.95 -7.78
CA GLU A 192 -10.82 28.91 -8.55
C GLU A 192 -12.02 28.67 -7.64
N LEU A 193 -11.85 27.93 -6.53
CA LEU A 193 -12.90 27.78 -5.51
C LEU A 193 -13.23 29.12 -4.85
N GLY A 194 -12.23 29.94 -4.53
CA GLY A 194 -12.46 31.29 -4.02
C GLY A 194 -13.21 32.17 -5.03
N GLU A 195 -12.80 32.14 -6.30
CA GLU A 195 -13.43 32.91 -7.37
C GLU A 195 -14.89 32.48 -7.59
N ILE A 196 -15.17 31.17 -7.69
CA ILE A 196 -16.52 30.69 -7.99
C ILE A 196 -17.52 30.95 -6.86
N ILE A 197 -17.06 30.92 -5.60
CA ILE A 197 -17.88 31.22 -4.44
C ILE A 197 -18.32 32.69 -4.44
N ASN A 198 -17.41 33.60 -4.80
CA ASN A 198 -17.66 35.03 -4.76
C ASN A 198 -18.36 35.56 -6.02
N GLU A 199 -17.95 35.08 -7.20
CA GLU A 199 -18.33 35.67 -8.49
C GLU A 199 -19.29 34.79 -9.31
N ARG A 200 -19.49 33.53 -8.92
CA ARG A 200 -20.31 32.54 -9.64
C ARG A 200 -19.93 32.38 -11.12
N ASN A 201 -18.64 32.49 -11.45
CA ASN A 201 -18.15 32.44 -12.82
C ASN A 201 -18.45 31.08 -13.51
N PRO A 202 -19.34 31.04 -14.53
CA PRO A 202 -19.75 29.78 -15.17
C PRO A 202 -18.62 29.15 -16.03
N VAL A 203 -17.61 29.92 -16.43
CA VAL A 203 -16.46 29.41 -17.18
C VAL A 203 -15.66 28.42 -16.32
N LEU A 204 -15.61 28.63 -15.01
CA LEU A 204 -14.93 27.72 -14.07
C LEU A 204 -15.65 26.36 -13.99
N ILE A 205 -16.98 26.35 -14.05
CA ILE A 205 -17.76 25.10 -14.14
C ILE A 205 -17.38 24.32 -15.39
N ALA A 206 -17.37 24.98 -16.56
CA ALA A 206 -17.01 24.33 -17.81
C ALA A 206 -15.58 23.75 -17.79
N ARG A 207 -14.63 24.47 -17.18
CA ARG A 207 -13.25 23.99 -16.94
C ARG A 207 -13.21 22.77 -16.03
N ALA A 208 -13.91 22.81 -14.89
CA ALA A 208 -13.96 21.70 -13.95
C ALA A 208 -14.58 20.45 -14.59
N VAL A 209 -15.67 20.59 -15.36
CA VAL A 209 -16.30 19.47 -16.08
C VAL A 209 -15.33 18.87 -17.11
N ARG A 210 -14.57 19.72 -17.83
CA ARG A 210 -13.55 19.24 -18.76
C ARG A 210 -12.46 18.44 -18.04
N ARG A 211 -11.99 18.93 -16.89
CA ARG A 211 -10.97 18.24 -16.08
C ARG A 211 -11.50 16.92 -15.51
N GLN A 212 -12.73 16.88 -15.02
CA GLN A 212 -13.38 15.65 -14.57
C GLN A 212 -13.39 14.57 -15.65
N LYS A 213 -13.71 14.93 -16.90
CA LYS A 213 -13.70 14.00 -18.03
C LYS A 213 -12.29 13.50 -18.39
N LEU A 214 -11.25 14.30 -18.16
CA LEU A 214 -9.86 13.95 -18.45
C LEU A 214 -9.18 13.19 -17.31
N TYR A 215 -9.68 13.33 -16.08
CA TYR A 215 -9.08 12.77 -14.88
C TYR A 215 -8.80 11.26 -14.95
N PRO A 216 -9.71 10.40 -15.48
CA PRO A 216 -9.40 8.97 -15.62
C PRO A 216 -8.16 8.70 -16.46
N LYS A 217 -7.94 9.48 -17.53
CA LYS A 217 -6.73 9.36 -18.36
C LYS A 217 -5.49 9.87 -17.61
N TRP A 218 -5.63 10.98 -16.90
CA TRP A 218 -4.53 11.59 -16.15
C TRP A 218 -4.03 10.73 -14.98
N LYS A 219 -4.93 9.99 -14.30
CA LYS A 219 -4.57 9.08 -13.20
C LYS A 219 -3.59 7.98 -13.62
N HIS A 220 -3.54 7.64 -14.91
CA HIS A 220 -2.63 6.63 -15.46
C HIS A 220 -1.36 7.21 -16.08
N LEU A 221 -1.19 8.54 -16.11
CA LEU A 221 0.04 9.15 -16.58
C LEU A 221 1.18 8.80 -15.63
N ARG A 222 2.33 8.46 -16.20
CA ARG A 222 3.57 8.25 -15.46
C ARG A 222 4.58 9.30 -15.84
N PHE A 223 5.43 9.67 -14.89
CA PHE A 223 6.45 10.68 -15.06
C PHE A 223 7.80 10.10 -14.64
N PRO A 224 8.91 10.58 -15.23
CA PRO A 224 10.24 10.17 -14.80
C PRO A 224 10.48 10.58 -13.35
N GLU A 225 11.31 9.82 -12.64
CA GLU A 225 11.65 10.08 -11.23
C GLU A 225 12.33 11.46 -11.04
N LEU A 226 13.10 11.89 -12.04
CA LEU A 226 13.72 13.20 -12.09
C LEU A 226 13.17 13.98 -13.28
N ILE A 227 12.49 15.09 -12.99
CA ILE A 227 11.94 16.01 -13.98
C ILE A 227 12.77 17.29 -13.96
N TYR A 228 13.25 17.70 -15.13
CA TYR A 228 13.91 18.99 -15.32
C TYR A 228 13.06 19.84 -16.26
N GLY A 229 12.61 21.00 -15.79
CA GLY A 229 11.72 21.87 -16.56
C GLY A 229 10.26 21.40 -16.53
N LEU A 230 9.61 21.41 -17.70
CA LEU A 230 8.19 21.05 -17.80
C LEU A 230 7.99 19.53 -17.64
N PRO A 231 7.06 19.08 -16.78
CA PRO A 231 6.71 17.67 -16.68
C PRO A 231 6.17 17.14 -18.00
N VAL A 232 6.85 16.14 -18.57
CA VAL A 232 6.39 15.39 -19.74
C VAL A 232 6.10 13.96 -19.27
N PRO A 233 4.90 13.42 -19.51
CA PRO A 233 4.61 12.04 -19.17
C PRO A 233 5.46 11.09 -20.04
N GLU A 234 5.83 9.95 -19.48
CA GLU A 234 6.45 8.87 -20.25
C GLU A 234 5.37 8.20 -21.11
N ASP A 235 5.60 8.13 -22.42
CA ASP A 235 4.70 7.40 -23.31
C ASP A 235 4.75 5.90 -22.98
N ALA A 236 3.59 5.26 -22.93
CA ALA A 236 3.49 3.82 -22.65
C ALA A 236 4.26 2.98 -23.69
N ASP A 237 4.32 3.46 -24.94
CA ASP A 237 4.99 2.81 -26.07
C ASP A 237 6.50 3.11 -26.13
N ASP A 238 6.95 4.28 -25.63
CA ASP A 238 8.38 4.63 -25.52
C ASP A 238 9.05 4.06 -24.27
N ARG A 239 8.31 3.32 -23.45
CA ARG A 239 8.94 2.34 -22.57
C ARG A 239 9.62 1.36 -23.50
N LYS A 240 10.91 1.62 -23.75
CA LYS A 240 11.86 0.61 -24.19
C LYS A 240 11.69 -0.48 -23.16
N ILE A 241 10.84 -1.47 -23.47
CA ILE A 241 10.97 -2.83 -22.99
C ILE A 241 12.46 -3.00 -23.13
N ALA A 242 13.18 -3.07 -22.01
CA ALA A 242 14.54 -3.50 -22.08
C ALA A 242 14.40 -4.89 -22.70
N VAL A 243 14.58 -4.95 -24.02
CA VAL A 243 14.61 -6.17 -24.79
C VAL A 243 15.92 -6.76 -24.30
N PHE A 244 15.83 -7.43 -23.17
CA PHE A 244 16.88 -8.27 -22.65
C PHE A 244 16.95 -9.41 -23.65
N THR A 245 17.74 -9.19 -24.69
CA THR A 245 18.20 -10.22 -25.61
C THR A 245 19.07 -11.16 -24.81
N ASP A 246 18.44 -12.15 -24.22
CA ASP A 246 18.87 -13.55 -24.15
C ASP A 246 17.93 -14.29 -23.20
N SER A 247 17.98 -15.62 -23.26
CA SER A 247 17.09 -16.60 -22.64
C SER A 247 16.85 -16.50 -21.12
N ASP A 248 17.40 -15.50 -20.43
CA ASP A 248 17.24 -15.25 -19.00
C ASP A 248 16.76 -13.81 -18.74
N GLN A 249 15.44 -13.58 -18.86
CA GLN A 249 14.82 -12.31 -18.47
C GLN A 249 14.95 -12.10 -16.95
N VAL A 250 16.06 -11.49 -16.51
CA VAL A 250 16.32 -11.18 -15.09
C VAL A 250 16.26 -9.67 -14.86
N CYS A 251 15.24 -9.22 -14.13
CA CYS A 251 15.13 -7.85 -13.65
C CYS A 251 15.84 -7.69 -12.31
N LYS A 252 16.44 -6.51 -12.06
CA LYS A 252 17.15 -6.18 -10.82
C LYS A 252 16.46 -5.05 -10.09
N GLY A 253 16.48 -5.12 -8.76
CA GLY A 253 16.04 -4.05 -7.87
C GLY A 253 16.80 -4.06 -6.54
N THR A 254 16.30 -3.31 -5.59
CA THR A 254 16.86 -3.22 -4.24
C THR A 254 16.28 -4.34 -3.38
N PRO A 255 17.12 -5.24 -2.80
CA PRO A 255 16.64 -6.25 -1.87
C PRO A 255 16.15 -5.60 -0.58
N VAL A 256 14.96 -5.99 -0.15
CA VAL A 256 14.31 -5.45 1.05
C VAL A 256 14.07 -6.53 2.09
N CYS A 257 13.61 -7.70 1.69
CA CYS A 257 13.45 -8.83 2.57
C CYS A 257 14.03 -10.07 1.92
N THR A 258 14.91 -10.75 2.64
CA THR A 258 15.70 -11.87 2.13
C THR A 258 14.84 -13.12 1.98
N GLY A 259 15.23 -13.98 1.04
CA GLY A 259 14.59 -15.26 0.77
C GLY A 259 14.61 -15.58 -0.72
N ILE A 260 14.40 -16.85 -1.06
CA ILE A 260 14.24 -17.30 -2.46
C ILE A 260 12.91 -18.01 -2.57
N VAL A 261 12.09 -17.58 -3.51
CA VAL A 261 10.78 -18.13 -3.73
C VAL A 261 10.54 -18.31 -5.22
N ARG A 262 9.87 -19.41 -5.57
CA ARG A 262 9.43 -19.71 -6.93
C ARG A 262 7.91 -19.80 -6.90
N GLY A 263 7.25 -19.12 -7.82
CA GLY A 263 5.79 -19.02 -7.80
C GLY A 263 5.24 -18.38 -9.07
N ARG A 264 3.91 -18.36 -9.16
CA ARG A 264 3.19 -17.67 -10.22
C ARG A 264 3.30 -16.16 -10.01
N ALA A 265 3.70 -15.44 -11.03
CA ALA A 265 3.63 -13.99 -11.07
C ALA A 265 2.16 -13.55 -11.19
N CYS A 266 1.75 -12.62 -10.34
CA CYS A 266 0.49 -11.91 -10.47
C CYS A 266 0.80 -10.42 -10.63
N VAL A 267 0.60 -9.90 -11.84
CA VAL A 267 0.85 -8.50 -12.16
C VAL A 267 -0.46 -7.73 -11.96
N ILE A 268 -0.45 -6.77 -11.03
CA ILE A 268 -1.64 -6.00 -10.65
C ILE A 268 -1.27 -4.51 -10.67
N ASN A 269 -1.94 -3.73 -11.53
CA ASN A 269 -1.69 -2.30 -11.66
C ASN A 269 -2.58 -1.43 -10.77
N SER A 270 -3.79 -1.93 -10.47
CA SER A 270 -4.77 -1.30 -9.59
C SER A 270 -5.40 -2.36 -8.68
N LEU A 271 -5.82 -1.98 -7.48
CA LEU A 271 -6.56 -2.88 -6.60
C LEU A 271 -7.90 -3.34 -7.18
N ASP A 272 -8.40 -2.71 -8.24
CA ASP A 272 -9.56 -3.22 -9.00
C ASP A 272 -9.28 -4.61 -9.61
N GLU A 273 -8.01 -4.93 -9.88
CA GLU A 273 -7.56 -6.20 -10.43
C GLU A 273 -7.26 -7.26 -9.34
N ILE A 274 -7.48 -6.95 -8.06
CA ILE A 274 -7.06 -7.79 -6.93
C ILE A 274 -7.69 -9.18 -6.93
N GLY A 275 -8.85 -9.35 -7.57
CA GLY A 275 -9.50 -10.65 -7.75
C GLY A 275 -8.67 -11.68 -8.53
N GLN A 276 -7.61 -11.26 -9.23
CA GLN A 276 -6.67 -12.15 -9.91
C GLN A 276 -5.64 -12.80 -8.98
N LEU A 277 -5.48 -12.25 -7.78
CA LEU A 277 -4.47 -12.67 -6.81
C LEU A 277 -4.88 -13.98 -6.13
N GLN A 278 -3.95 -14.94 -6.10
CA GLN A 278 -4.10 -16.24 -5.47
C GLN A 278 -3.10 -16.42 -4.34
N THR A 279 -3.44 -17.25 -3.36
CA THR A 279 -2.51 -17.60 -2.28
C THR A 279 -1.29 -18.31 -2.86
N GLY A 280 -0.10 -17.82 -2.54
CA GLY A 280 1.17 -18.32 -3.05
C GLY A 280 1.69 -17.59 -4.29
N ASP A 281 1.00 -16.56 -4.78
CA ASP A 281 1.49 -15.73 -5.88
C ASP A 281 2.66 -14.82 -5.44
N ILE A 282 3.52 -14.49 -6.41
CA ILE A 282 4.48 -13.40 -6.34
C ILE A 282 3.82 -12.17 -6.94
N LEU A 283 3.49 -11.17 -6.09
CA LEU A 283 2.87 -9.93 -6.54
C LEU A 283 3.89 -9.03 -7.23
N ILE A 284 3.54 -8.56 -8.42
CA ILE A 284 4.30 -7.56 -9.18
C ILE A 284 3.40 -6.36 -9.41
N THR A 285 3.78 -5.19 -8.90
CA THR A 285 2.96 -3.98 -9.01
C THR A 285 3.81 -2.72 -9.15
N TYR A 286 3.18 -1.59 -9.50
CA TYR A 286 3.88 -0.31 -9.58
C TYR A 286 4.34 0.16 -8.21
N SER A 287 3.44 0.23 -7.23
CA SER A 287 3.72 0.65 -5.87
C SER A 287 2.69 0.04 -4.92
N THR A 288 2.99 0.04 -3.62
CA THR A 288 2.05 -0.43 -2.60
C THR A 288 1.77 0.69 -1.61
N ASP A 289 0.51 0.76 -1.20
CA ASP A 289 0.02 1.55 -0.09
C ASP A 289 -0.66 0.66 0.96
N ILE A 290 -1.36 1.25 1.91
CA ILE A 290 -1.92 0.52 3.04
C ILE A 290 -3.05 -0.44 2.68
N GLY A 291 -3.74 -0.25 1.55
CA GLY A 291 -4.81 -1.17 1.17
C GLY A 291 -4.29 -2.51 0.65
N TRP A 292 -2.99 -2.60 0.34
CA TRP A 292 -2.37 -3.87 -0.01
C TRP A 292 -2.11 -4.76 1.20
N SER A 293 -1.93 -4.19 2.39
CA SER A 293 -1.47 -4.88 3.61
C SER A 293 -2.16 -6.24 3.88
N PRO A 294 -3.48 -6.39 3.70
CA PRO A 294 -4.18 -7.64 4.02
C PRO A 294 -3.96 -8.76 3.01
N TYR A 295 -3.43 -8.43 1.84
CA TYR A 295 -3.05 -9.42 0.84
C TYR A 295 -1.62 -9.92 1.06
N PHE A 296 -0.76 -9.21 1.80
CA PHE A 296 0.61 -9.65 2.08
C PHE A 296 0.72 -11.07 2.67
N PRO A 297 -0.16 -11.48 3.61
CA PRO A 297 -0.16 -12.86 4.12
C PRO A 297 -0.43 -13.94 3.05
N MET A 298 -1.07 -13.57 1.94
CA MET A 298 -1.32 -14.49 0.81
C MET A 298 -0.11 -14.65 -0.10
N LEU A 299 0.79 -13.66 -0.11
CA LEU A 299 1.88 -13.60 -1.06
C LEU A 299 3.00 -14.56 -0.67
N SER A 300 3.67 -15.12 -1.68
CA SER A 300 4.94 -15.81 -1.49
C SER A 300 6.12 -14.87 -1.76
N GLY A 301 5.92 -13.77 -2.49
CA GLY A 301 6.90 -12.72 -2.72
C GLY A 301 6.28 -11.40 -3.18
N LEU A 302 7.05 -10.31 -3.11
CA LEU A 302 6.66 -8.97 -3.54
C LEU A 302 7.72 -8.31 -4.42
N VAL A 303 7.26 -7.70 -5.52
CA VAL A 303 8.06 -6.89 -6.44
C VAL A 303 7.34 -5.57 -6.68
N THR A 304 8.02 -4.45 -6.45
CA THR A 304 7.50 -3.12 -6.82
C THR A 304 8.44 -2.36 -7.75
N GLU A 305 7.86 -1.65 -8.72
CA GLU A 305 8.64 -0.77 -9.61
C GLU A 305 9.09 0.51 -8.90
N LEU A 306 8.23 1.04 -8.04
CA LEU A 306 8.47 2.21 -7.22
C LEU A 306 8.53 1.80 -5.75
N GLY A 307 9.54 2.31 -5.04
CA GLY A 307 9.69 2.09 -3.61
C GLY A 307 11.15 2.10 -3.17
N GLY A 308 11.38 2.54 -1.94
CA GLY A 308 12.67 2.46 -1.26
C GLY A 308 12.65 1.49 -0.09
N LEU A 309 13.79 1.33 0.58
CA LEU A 309 13.98 0.46 1.76
C LEU A 309 12.99 0.73 2.90
N VAL A 310 12.48 1.96 2.97
CA VAL A 310 11.57 2.43 4.02
C VAL A 310 10.15 2.69 3.54
N SER A 311 9.84 2.33 2.29
CA SER A 311 8.49 2.40 1.72
C SER A 311 7.53 1.46 2.45
N HIS A 312 6.22 1.68 2.28
CA HIS A 312 5.18 0.90 2.95
C HIS A 312 5.34 -0.60 2.67
N GLY A 313 5.34 -1.03 1.40
CA GLY A 313 5.53 -2.45 1.06
C GLY A 313 6.84 -3.03 1.57
N ALA A 314 7.89 -2.21 1.68
CA ALA A 314 9.15 -2.65 2.23
C ALA A 314 9.09 -2.92 3.74
N VAL A 315 8.40 -2.07 4.50
CA VAL A 315 8.17 -2.26 5.94
C VAL A 315 7.32 -3.49 6.18
N VAL A 316 6.16 -3.57 5.52
CA VAL A 316 5.20 -4.67 5.70
C VAL A 316 5.80 -6.01 5.27
N ALA A 317 6.54 -6.06 4.15
CA ALA A 317 7.20 -7.30 3.72
C ALA A 317 8.20 -7.84 4.76
N ARG A 318 8.94 -6.98 5.46
CA ARG A 318 9.87 -7.42 6.52
C ARG A 318 9.13 -7.99 7.73
N GLU A 319 8.02 -7.39 8.12
CA GLU A 319 7.20 -7.86 9.25
C GLU A 319 6.65 -9.26 8.96
N TYR A 320 6.21 -9.49 7.72
CA TYR A 320 5.74 -10.79 7.26
C TYR A 320 6.84 -11.74 6.81
N GLY A 321 8.11 -11.32 6.79
CA GLY A 321 9.23 -12.15 6.31
C GLY A 321 9.04 -12.56 4.84
N LEU A 322 8.30 -11.76 4.08
CA LEU A 322 7.93 -11.97 2.69
C LEU A 322 9.11 -11.57 1.80
N PRO A 323 9.74 -12.48 1.03
CA PRO A 323 10.80 -12.13 0.09
C PRO A 323 10.38 -10.96 -0.79
N CYS A 324 11.18 -9.89 -0.79
CA CYS A 324 10.76 -8.60 -1.37
C CYS A 324 11.92 -7.86 -2.03
N ILE A 325 11.66 -7.37 -3.25
CA ILE A 325 12.54 -6.46 -3.99
C ILE A 325 11.73 -5.24 -4.44
N VAL A 326 12.31 -4.06 -4.34
CA VAL A 326 11.66 -2.79 -4.72
C VAL A 326 12.54 -2.01 -5.69
N GLY A 327 11.95 -1.07 -6.43
CA GLY A 327 12.69 -0.30 -7.42
C GLY A 327 13.06 -1.13 -8.65
N VAL A 328 12.27 -2.15 -9.00
CA VAL A 328 12.48 -2.98 -10.18
C VAL A 328 11.84 -2.29 -11.38
N LYS A 329 12.62 -1.48 -12.08
CA LYS A 329 12.10 -0.70 -13.22
C LYS A 329 11.43 -1.61 -14.26
N ASP A 330 10.25 -1.20 -14.71
CA ASP A 330 9.44 -1.85 -15.76
C ASP A 330 9.02 -3.32 -15.48
N ALA A 331 9.06 -3.77 -14.23
CA ALA A 331 8.65 -5.13 -13.86
C ALA A 331 7.23 -5.51 -14.33
N THR A 332 6.27 -4.58 -14.24
CA THR A 332 4.87 -4.78 -14.68
C THR A 332 4.74 -4.93 -16.20
N CYS A 333 5.72 -4.47 -16.96
CA CYS A 333 5.80 -4.67 -18.42
C CYS A 333 6.57 -5.94 -18.80
N CYS A 334 7.59 -6.31 -18.00
CA CYS A 334 8.45 -7.47 -18.26
C CYS A 334 7.76 -8.81 -17.98
N PHE A 335 6.87 -8.86 -17.00
CA PHE A 335 6.17 -10.08 -16.58
C PHE A 335 4.69 -10.01 -16.95
N LYS A 336 4.06 -11.17 -17.12
CA LYS A 336 2.61 -11.30 -17.28
C LYS A 336 2.02 -12.13 -16.15
N THR A 337 0.79 -11.81 -15.77
CA THR A 337 0.04 -12.63 -14.82
C THR A 337 -0.05 -14.07 -15.34
N GLY A 338 0.39 -15.03 -14.53
CA GLY A 338 0.48 -16.45 -14.91
C GLY A 338 1.90 -16.93 -15.22
N ASP A 339 2.87 -16.05 -15.45
CA ASP A 339 4.26 -16.44 -15.64
C ASP A 339 4.81 -17.16 -14.40
N PHE A 340 5.64 -18.18 -14.58
CA PHE A 340 6.37 -18.77 -13.46
C PHE A 340 7.70 -18.04 -13.28
N VAL A 341 7.96 -17.56 -12.08
CA VAL A 341 9.13 -16.71 -11.79
C VAL A 341 9.86 -17.17 -10.55
N ILE A 342 11.16 -16.89 -10.50
CA ILE A 342 12.01 -17.04 -9.32
C ILE A 342 12.36 -15.64 -8.83
N LEU A 343 11.97 -15.35 -7.59
CA LEU A 343 12.35 -14.13 -6.87
C LEU A 343 13.46 -14.47 -5.88
N ASN A 344 14.59 -13.78 -5.99
CA ASN A 344 15.71 -13.86 -5.08
C ASN A 344 15.92 -12.53 -4.36
N GLY A 345 15.38 -12.45 -3.14
CA GLY A 345 15.48 -11.30 -2.24
C GLY A 345 16.87 -11.13 -1.60
N HIS A 346 17.81 -12.06 -1.76
CA HIS A 346 19.18 -11.87 -1.26
C HIS A 346 20.02 -10.98 -2.19
N ILE A 347 19.84 -11.15 -3.49
CA ILE A 347 20.60 -10.44 -4.53
C ILE A 347 19.74 -9.45 -5.33
N GLY A 348 18.48 -9.25 -4.93
CA GLY A 348 17.61 -8.26 -5.55
C GLY A 348 17.24 -8.60 -7.00
N GLN A 349 16.94 -9.87 -7.30
CA GLN A 349 16.68 -10.33 -8.67
C GLN A 349 15.34 -11.04 -8.79
N ILE A 350 14.68 -10.88 -9.92
CA ILE A 350 13.55 -11.69 -10.35
C ILE A 350 13.74 -12.10 -11.80
N GLY A 351 13.47 -13.35 -12.15
CA GLY A 351 13.46 -13.79 -13.53
C GLY A 351 12.51 -14.94 -13.80
N LYS A 352 12.30 -15.27 -15.07
CA LYS A 352 11.46 -16.41 -15.47
C LYS A 352 12.08 -17.72 -14.97
N GLY A 353 11.22 -18.58 -14.44
CA GLY A 353 11.59 -19.84 -13.78
C GLY A 353 11.58 -21.03 -14.71
#